data_AF-A0A672HC26-F1
#
_entry.id   AF-A0A672HC26-F1
#
_cell.length_a   1.000
_cell.length_b   1.000
_cell.length_c   1.000
_cell.angle_alpha   90.00
_cell.angle_beta   90.00
_cell.angle_gamma   90.00
#
_symmetry.space_group_name_H-M   'P 1'
#
loop_
_entity.id
_entity.type
_entity.pdbx_description
1 polymer ?
#
loop_
_entity_poly.entity_id
_entity_poly.type
_entity_poly.pdbx_seq_one_letter_code
_entity_poly.pdbx_strand_id
1 'polypeptide(L)'
;MAPVQCRNKKYDLKFKVAVVNYAEQNSGEAAARHFSVDPRRVREWRKNKTALQPSEELEVNMREWVIGKRLRHERVTRKMIRVKAKEIFTTVSDSSDERFSASAGWLDRFLHRNNFTCRRRTTIAQKDAKEFTENHNTKQCCRRTTHNTKTEPTTNT
;
A
#
# COMPACT_ATOMS: atom_id res chain seq x y z
N MET A 1 6.36 32.89 -22.21
CA MET A 1 6.13 31.47 -22.57
C MET A 1 5.86 30.70 -21.28
N ALA A 2 4.71 30.02 -21.17
CA ALA A 2 4.42 29.19 -20.00
C ALA A 2 5.26 27.90 -20.05
N PRO A 3 5.85 27.45 -18.93
CA PRO A 3 6.66 26.23 -18.91
C PRO A 3 5.81 25.02 -19.28
N VAL A 4 6.21 24.33 -20.36
CA VAL A 4 5.60 23.07 -20.79
C VAL A 4 5.92 22.00 -19.75
N GLN A 5 4.92 21.63 -18.94
CA GLN A 5 5.09 20.61 -17.91
C GLN A 5 5.54 19.28 -18.53
N CYS A 6 6.62 18.70 -18.01
CA CYS A 6 7.18 17.43 -18.46
C CYS A 6 6.10 16.32 -18.42
N ARG A 7 5.93 15.63 -19.56
CA ARG A 7 4.75 14.80 -19.90
C ARG A 7 4.47 13.62 -18.95
N ASN A 8 5.42 13.21 -18.10
CA ASN A 8 5.24 12.06 -17.19
C ASN A 8 5.93 12.27 -15.82
N LYS A 9 5.35 13.11 -14.96
CA LYS A 9 5.63 13.08 -13.53
C LYS A 9 4.96 11.85 -12.91
N LYS A 10 5.72 11.02 -12.19
CA LYS A 10 5.17 9.94 -11.35
C LYS A 10 4.73 10.57 -10.02
N TYR A 11 3.50 10.31 -9.62
CA TYR A 11 2.93 10.83 -8.37
C TYR A 11 2.61 9.67 -7.43
N ASP A 12 2.87 9.88 -6.14
CA ASP A 12 2.53 8.93 -5.09
C ASP A 12 1.02 8.72 -4.99
N LEU A 13 0.63 7.51 -4.62
CA LEU A 13 -0.78 7.15 -4.49
C LEU A 13 -1.49 7.98 -3.42
N LYS A 14 -0.83 8.22 -2.28
CA LYS A 14 -1.35 9.08 -1.20
C LYS A 14 -1.58 10.51 -1.67
N PHE A 15 -0.66 11.04 -2.48
CA PHE A 15 -0.79 12.36 -3.08
C PHE A 15 -1.99 12.43 -4.03
N LYS A 16 -2.13 11.45 -4.94
CA LYS A 16 -3.28 11.39 -5.87
C LYS A 16 -4.61 11.33 -5.13
N VAL A 17 -4.69 10.56 -4.04
CA VAL A 17 -5.89 10.47 -3.19
C VAL A 17 -6.21 11.83 -2.56
N ALA A 18 -5.23 12.51 -1.97
CA ALA A 18 -5.43 13.83 -1.37
C ALA A 18 -5.94 14.87 -2.39
N VAL A 19 -5.36 14.88 -3.60
CA VAL A 19 -5.79 15.76 -4.70
C VAL A 19 -7.23 15.47 -5.11
N VAL A 20 -7.62 14.19 -5.20
CA VAL A 20 -9.00 13.80 -5.55
C VAL A 20 -9.98 14.24 -4.45
N ASN A 21 -9.68 13.98 -3.18
CA ASN A 21 -10.55 14.39 -2.06
C ASN A 21 -10.75 15.92 -2.02
N TYR A 22 -9.69 16.69 -2.24
CA TYR A 22 -9.79 18.15 -2.31
C TYR A 22 -10.61 18.62 -3.52
N ALA A 23 -10.47 17.94 -4.67
CA ALA A 23 -11.22 18.26 -5.88
C ALA A 23 -12.72 17.96 -5.78
N GLU A 24 -13.12 17.08 -4.85
CA GLU A 24 -14.53 16.78 -4.55
C GLU A 24 -15.16 17.81 -3.63
N GLN A 25 -14.42 18.31 -2.65
CA GLN A 25 -14.88 19.37 -1.75
C GLN A 25 -14.92 20.74 -2.45
N ASN A 26 -14.03 20.95 -3.43
CA ASN A 26 -13.90 22.21 -4.15
C ASN A 26 -14.24 21.98 -5.63
N SER A 27 -13.24 22.09 -6.49
CA SER A 27 -13.34 21.80 -7.92
C SER A 27 -12.03 21.23 -8.45
N GLY A 28 -12.08 20.59 -9.61
CA GLY A 28 -10.87 20.05 -10.26
C GLY A 28 -9.85 21.14 -10.60
N GLU A 29 -10.31 22.32 -11.00
CA GLU A 29 -9.46 23.46 -11.34
C GLU A 29 -8.84 24.09 -10.09
N ALA A 30 -9.60 24.17 -8.99
CA ALA A 30 -9.07 24.62 -7.69
C ALA A 30 -8.00 23.66 -7.17
N ALA A 31 -8.22 22.34 -7.28
CA ALA A 31 -7.23 21.34 -6.90
C ALA A 31 -5.95 21.44 -7.76
N ALA A 32 -6.10 21.65 -9.06
CA ALA A 32 -4.97 21.83 -9.97
C ALA A 32 -4.09 23.03 -9.55
N ARG A 33 -4.71 24.16 -9.20
CA ARG A 33 -3.99 25.34 -8.68
C ARG A 33 -3.35 25.06 -7.32
N HIS A 34 -4.11 24.50 -6.37
CA HIS A 34 -3.65 24.24 -5.00
C HIS A 34 -2.43 23.31 -4.96
N PHE A 35 -2.46 22.24 -5.77
CA PHE A 35 -1.39 21.23 -5.79
C PHE A 35 -0.38 21.44 -6.93
N SER A 36 -0.51 22.49 -7.74
CA SER A 36 0.31 22.74 -8.93
C SER A 36 0.38 21.54 -9.89
N VAL A 37 -0.76 20.86 -10.07
CA VAL A 37 -0.92 19.68 -10.94
C VAL A 37 -1.66 20.09 -12.20
N ASP A 38 -1.33 19.50 -13.35
CA ASP A 38 -2.08 19.69 -14.59
C ASP A 38 -3.57 19.30 -14.39
N PRO A 39 -4.54 20.20 -14.69
CA PRO A 39 -5.97 19.92 -14.58
C PRO A 39 -6.40 18.64 -15.30
N ARG A 40 -5.75 18.29 -16.41
CA ARG A 40 -5.99 17.03 -17.14
C ARG A 40 -5.70 15.81 -16.26
N ARG A 41 -4.63 15.83 -15.47
CA ARG A 41 -4.28 14.75 -14.55
C ARG A 41 -5.29 14.65 -13.42
N VAL A 42 -5.74 15.77 -12.88
CA VAL A 42 -6.80 15.80 -11.85
C VAL A 42 -8.09 15.17 -12.39
N ARG A 43 -8.50 15.51 -13.62
CA ARG A 43 -9.66 14.89 -14.28
C ARG A 43 -9.48 13.38 -14.47
N GLU A 44 -8.30 12.94 -14.92
CA GLU A 44 -7.97 11.52 -15.09
C GLU A 44 -8.03 10.75 -13.76
N TRP A 45 -7.49 11.32 -12.67
CA TRP A 45 -7.51 10.70 -11.35
C TRP A 45 -8.91 10.62 -10.77
N ARG A 46 -9.75 11.64 -10.99
CA ARG A 46 -11.17 11.60 -10.61
C ARG A 46 -11.93 10.51 -11.36
N LYS A 47 -11.70 10.33 -12.67
CA LYS A 47 -12.29 9.22 -13.44
C LYS A 47 -11.85 7.85 -12.91
N ASN A 48 -10.58 7.74 -12.52
CA ASN A 48 -10.00 6.52 -11.96
C ASN A 48 -10.14 6.44 -10.43
N LYS A 49 -11.06 7.20 -9.81
CA LYS A 49 -11.19 7.26 -8.34
C LYS A 49 -11.41 5.89 -7.73
N THR A 50 -12.26 5.05 -8.31
CA THR A 50 -12.52 3.67 -7.83
C THR A 50 -11.27 2.78 -7.86
N ALA A 51 -10.37 2.99 -8.82
CA ALA A 51 -9.09 2.31 -8.87
C ALA A 51 -8.05 2.87 -7.88
N LEU A 52 -8.21 4.14 -7.48
CA LEU A 52 -7.39 4.81 -6.47
C LEU A 52 -7.91 4.56 -5.05
N GLN A 53 -9.21 4.40 -4.86
CA GLN A 53 -9.89 4.09 -3.61
C GLN A 53 -11.00 3.07 -3.91
N PRO A 54 -10.79 1.77 -3.66
CA PRO A 54 -11.92 0.89 -3.35
C PRO A 54 -12.76 1.51 -2.22
N SER A 55 -14.04 1.16 -2.15
CA SER A 55 -14.92 1.57 -1.04
C SER A 55 -14.18 1.37 0.29
N GLU A 56 -14.11 2.43 1.10
CA GLU A 56 -13.45 2.39 2.42
C GLU A 56 -13.99 1.22 3.24
N GLU A 57 -15.29 0.95 3.14
CA GLU A 57 -15.99 -0.16 3.78
C GLU A 57 -15.47 -1.54 3.32
N LEU A 58 -15.19 -1.69 2.02
CA LEU A 58 -14.58 -2.92 1.49
C LEU A 58 -13.17 -3.12 2.06
N GLU A 59 -12.34 -2.06 2.13
CA GLU A 59 -10.99 -2.16 2.68
C GLU A 59 -10.99 -2.47 4.19
N VAL A 60 -11.87 -1.85 4.97
CA VAL A 60 -12.04 -2.11 6.41
C VAL A 60 -12.45 -3.56 6.66
N ASN A 61 -13.52 -4.02 6.02
CA ASN A 61 -14.02 -5.39 6.18
C ASN A 61 -12.96 -6.44 5.79
N MET A 62 -12.22 -6.19 4.70
CA MET A 62 -11.13 -7.05 4.26
C MET A 62 -9.96 -7.06 5.26
N ARG A 63 -9.60 -5.90 5.82
CA ARG A 63 -8.53 -5.77 6.81
C ARG A 63 -8.87 -6.57 8.07
N GLU A 64 -10.06 -6.39 8.61
CA GLU A 64 -10.54 -7.09 9.81
C GLU A 64 -10.56 -8.60 9.60
N TRP A 65 -11.05 -9.05 8.44
CA TRP A 65 -11.06 -10.47 8.11
C TRP A 65 -9.64 -11.08 8.08
N VAL A 66 -8.66 -10.38 7.49
CA VAL A 66 -7.25 -10.83 7.49
C VAL A 66 -6.68 -10.88 8.89
N ILE A 67 -6.95 -9.87 9.73
CA ILE A 67 -6.50 -9.83 11.14
C ILE A 67 -7.11 -11.00 11.91
N GLY A 68 -8.43 -11.22 11.81
CA GLY A 68 -9.12 -12.31 12.49
C GLY A 68 -8.61 -13.69 12.09
N LYS A 69 -8.28 -13.92 10.81
CA LYS A 69 -7.63 -15.17 10.38
C LYS A 69 -6.24 -15.35 10.99
N ARG A 70 -5.43 -14.29 11.05
CA ARG A 70 -4.09 -14.34 11.66
C ARG A 70 -4.14 -14.57 13.18
N LEU A 71 -5.12 -14.00 13.87
CA LEU A 71 -5.35 -14.24 15.30
C LEU A 71 -5.71 -15.70 15.59
N ARG A 72 -6.41 -16.36 14.66
CA ARG A 72 -6.71 -17.81 14.74
C ARG A 72 -5.57 -18.70 14.24
N HIS A 73 -4.39 -18.13 13.98
CA HIS A 73 -3.24 -18.80 13.35
C HIS A 73 -3.57 -19.48 12.01
N GLU A 74 -4.63 -19.03 11.35
CA GLU A 74 -5.03 -19.55 10.06
C GLU A 74 -4.23 -18.90 8.94
N ARG A 75 -3.78 -19.72 8.00
CA ARG A 75 -3.01 -19.24 6.85
C ARG A 75 -3.90 -18.43 5.91
N VAL A 76 -3.49 -17.19 5.62
CA VAL A 76 -4.13 -16.34 4.62
C VAL A 76 -3.30 -16.32 3.34
N THR A 77 -3.84 -16.86 2.24
CA THR A 77 -3.20 -16.79 0.93
C THR A 77 -3.75 -15.65 0.08
N ARG A 78 -2.94 -15.16 -0.87
CA ARG A 78 -3.35 -14.12 -1.83
C ARG A 78 -4.63 -14.48 -2.59
N LYS A 79 -4.78 -15.76 -2.99
CA LYS A 79 -5.99 -16.25 -3.66
C LYS A 79 -7.23 -16.09 -2.75
N MET A 80 -7.10 -16.42 -1.47
CA MET A 80 -8.20 -16.31 -0.51
C MET A 80 -8.62 -14.85 -0.28
N ILE A 81 -7.66 -13.93 -0.22
CA ILE A 81 -7.93 -12.49 -0.12
C ILE A 81 -8.75 -12.02 -1.34
N ARG A 82 -8.41 -12.47 -2.55
CA ARG A 82 -9.14 -12.09 -3.77
C ARG A 82 -10.58 -12.63 -3.80
N VAL A 83 -10.80 -13.85 -3.30
CA VAL A 83 -12.13 -14.45 -3.20
C VAL A 83 -12.96 -13.68 -2.19
N LYS A 84 -12.43 -13.45 -0.99
CA LYS A 84 -13.13 -12.69 0.05
C LYS A 84 -13.48 -11.27 -0.37
N ALA A 85 -12.57 -10.60 -1.11
CA ALA A 85 -12.82 -9.25 -1.60
C ALA A 85 -14.00 -9.18 -2.58
N LYS A 86 -14.20 -10.23 -3.40
CA LYS A 86 -15.37 -10.31 -4.28
C LYS A 86 -16.66 -10.57 -3.51
N GLU A 87 -16.62 -11.43 -2.50
CA GLU A 87 -17.77 -11.68 -1.62
C GLU A 87 -18.23 -10.41 -0.90
N ILE A 88 -17.30 -9.69 -0.29
CA ILE A 88 -17.64 -8.44 0.43
C ILE A 88 -18.13 -7.38 -0.55
N PHE A 89 -17.54 -7.33 -1.75
CA PHE A 89 -18.03 -6.41 -2.78
C PHE A 89 -19.49 -6.73 -3.14
N THR A 90 -19.84 -7.99 -3.37
CA THR A 90 -21.24 -8.37 -3.66
C THR A 90 -22.23 -8.06 -2.53
N THR A 91 -21.78 -7.98 -1.27
CA THR A 91 -22.65 -7.65 -0.14
C THR A 91 -22.79 -6.15 0.11
N VAL A 92 -21.76 -5.36 -0.26
CA VAL A 92 -21.73 -3.91 0.01
C VAL A 92 -22.34 -3.11 -1.15
N SER A 93 -22.24 -3.61 -2.39
CA SER A 93 -22.82 -2.96 -3.56
C SER A 93 -24.02 -3.73 -4.11
N ASP A 94 -25.22 -3.14 -4.02
CA ASP A 94 -26.42 -3.57 -4.75
C ASP A 94 -26.31 -3.32 -6.27
N SER A 95 -25.30 -2.55 -6.70
CA SER A 95 -25.11 -2.17 -8.10
C SER A 95 -24.34 -3.23 -8.87
N SER A 96 -25.06 -4.03 -9.67
CA SER A 96 -24.53 -5.04 -10.60
C SER A 96 -23.55 -4.50 -11.66
N ASP A 97 -23.49 -3.18 -11.84
CA ASP A 97 -22.81 -2.53 -12.96
C ASP A 97 -21.32 -2.29 -12.73
N GLU A 98 -20.85 -2.24 -11.47
CA GLU A 98 -19.43 -2.05 -11.15
C GLU A 98 -18.74 -3.41 -11.00
N ARG A 99 -18.10 -3.90 -12.07
CA ARG A 99 -17.36 -5.17 -12.02
C ARG A 99 -16.02 -5.02 -11.28
N PHE A 100 -16.04 -5.13 -9.95
CA PHE A 100 -14.81 -5.14 -9.15
C PHE A 100 -13.92 -6.36 -9.50
N SER A 101 -12.74 -6.08 -10.08
CA SER A 101 -11.87 -7.11 -10.65
C SER A 101 -10.92 -7.78 -9.65
N ALA A 102 -10.87 -7.33 -8.38
CA ALA A 102 -9.94 -7.81 -7.34
C ALA A 102 -8.55 -8.17 -7.93
N SER A 103 -7.98 -7.27 -8.73
CA SER A 103 -6.83 -7.56 -9.60
C SER A 103 -5.54 -7.79 -8.78
N ALA A 104 -4.50 -8.33 -9.41
CA ALA A 104 -3.20 -8.51 -8.73
C ALA A 104 -2.63 -7.18 -8.22
N GLY A 105 -2.68 -6.13 -9.05
CA GLY A 105 -2.23 -4.80 -8.65
C GLY A 105 -3.10 -4.14 -7.57
N TRP A 106 -4.41 -4.41 -7.56
CA TRP A 106 -5.28 -3.99 -6.45
C TRP A 106 -4.86 -4.68 -5.15
N LEU A 107 -4.68 -6.00 -5.18
CA LEU A 107 -4.25 -6.79 -4.02
C LEU A 107 -2.91 -6.31 -3.47
N ASP A 108 -1.94 -6.01 -4.33
CA ASP A 108 -0.64 -5.49 -3.89
C ASP A 108 -0.77 -4.14 -3.19
N ARG A 109 -1.61 -3.24 -3.71
CA ARG A 109 -1.90 -1.96 -3.06
C ARG A 109 -2.61 -2.15 -1.73
N PHE A 110 -3.63 -3.02 -1.67
CA PHE A 110 -4.34 -3.35 -0.44
C PHE A 110 -3.38 -3.87 0.65
N LEU A 111 -2.51 -4.83 0.30
CA LEU A 111 -1.51 -5.37 1.22
C LEU A 111 -0.52 -4.30 1.68
N HIS A 112 -0.06 -3.45 0.76
CA HIS A 112 0.88 -2.38 1.07
C HIS A 112 0.27 -1.30 1.97
N ARG A 113 -0.97 -0.86 1.70
CA ARG A 113 -1.68 0.12 2.53
C ARG A 113 -1.92 -0.37 3.95
N ASN A 114 -2.23 -1.66 4.09
CA ASN A 114 -2.54 -2.28 5.38
C ASN A 114 -1.30 -2.89 6.08
N ASN A 115 -0.09 -2.62 5.60
CA ASN A 115 1.16 -3.14 6.16
C ASN A 115 1.21 -4.68 6.28
N PHE A 116 0.50 -5.39 5.40
CA PHE A 116 0.53 -6.84 5.38
C PHE A 116 1.78 -7.34 4.64
N THR A 117 2.74 -7.87 5.39
CA THR A 117 3.96 -8.46 4.82
C THR A 117 3.65 -9.73 4.04
N CYS A 118 4.10 -9.80 2.78
CA CYS A 118 4.10 -11.04 2.01
C CYS A 118 5.33 -11.87 2.39
N ARG A 119 5.22 -12.68 3.45
CA ARG A 119 6.32 -13.55 3.85
C ARG A 119 6.52 -14.63 2.78
N ARG A 120 7.68 -14.64 2.11
CA ARG A 120 8.05 -15.76 1.22
C ARG A 120 8.25 -17.03 2.05
N ARG A 121 7.90 -18.17 1.47
CA ARG A 121 8.19 -19.48 2.07
C ARG A 121 9.71 -19.60 2.20
N THR A 122 10.21 -19.75 3.42
CA THR A 122 11.55 -20.32 3.63
C THR A 122 11.41 -21.82 3.50
N THR A 123 11.96 -22.40 2.43
CA THR A 123 12.18 -23.85 2.29
C THR A 123 13.33 -24.26 3.21
N ILE A 124 13.15 -24.10 4.51
CA ILE A 124 14.09 -24.62 5.50
C ILE A 124 13.23 -25.34 6.53
N ALA A 125 13.08 -26.65 6.33
CA ALA A 125 12.97 -27.52 7.48
C ALA A 125 14.32 -27.39 8.19
N GLN A 126 14.33 -26.95 9.45
CA GLN A 126 15.55 -27.08 10.25
C GLN A 126 15.83 -28.58 10.33
N LYS A 127 17.00 -29.00 9.82
CA LYS A 127 17.48 -30.36 10.07
C LYS A 127 17.63 -30.51 11.58
N ASP A 128 17.21 -31.66 12.11
CA ASP A 128 17.42 -31.98 13.52
C ASP A 128 18.91 -31.89 13.86
N ALA A 129 19.22 -31.44 15.08
CA ALA A 129 20.58 -31.09 15.54
C ALA A 129 21.63 -32.22 15.45
N LYS A 130 21.24 -33.44 15.05
CA LYS A 130 22.13 -34.61 14.96
C LYS A 130 23.10 -34.58 13.78
N GLU A 131 22.99 -33.63 12.86
CA GLU A 131 23.82 -33.56 11.65
C GLU A 131 24.68 -32.27 11.56
N PHE A 132 25.08 -31.69 12.70
CA PHE A 132 25.92 -30.50 12.76
C PHE A 132 27.35 -30.86 13.18
N THR A 133 28.19 -31.30 12.24
CA THR A 133 29.65 -31.22 12.44
C THR A 133 30.10 -29.79 12.11
N GLU A 134 30.83 -29.22 13.06
CA GLU A 134 31.16 -27.81 13.15
C GLU A 134 31.99 -27.31 11.95
N ASN A 135 31.60 -26.16 11.41
CA ASN A 135 32.55 -25.22 10.80
C ASN A 135 32.04 -23.80 11.06
N HIS A 136 32.52 -23.26 12.18
CA HIS A 136 32.25 -21.90 12.63
C HIS A 136 33.07 -20.89 11.81
N ASN A 137 32.43 -20.16 10.90
CA ASN A 137 32.93 -18.83 10.51
C ASN A 137 31.75 -17.86 10.40
N THR A 138 31.41 -17.27 11.54
CA THR A 138 30.33 -16.30 11.70
C THR A 138 30.83 -14.90 11.34
N LYS A 139 30.29 -14.29 10.28
CA LYS A 139 30.24 -12.82 10.15
C LYS A 139 28.85 -12.33 9.74
N GLN A 140 27.98 -12.29 10.75
CA GLN A 140 27.13 -11.16 11.16
C GLN A 140 26.57 -10.22 10.07
N CYS A 141 25.28 -10.40 9.73
CA CYS A 141 24.48 -9.37 9.06
C CYS A 141 23.71 -8.55 10.11
N CYS A 142 24.18 -7.34 10.39
CA CYS A 142 23.57 -6.44 11.37
C CYS A 142 22.28 -5.79 10.85
N ARG A 143 21.26 -5.79 11.71
CA ARG A 143 20.06 -4.95 11.67
C ARG A 143 20.47 -3.47 11.62
N ARG A 144 19.90 -2.68 10.71
CA ARG A 144 19.96 -1.21 10.80
C ARG A 144 18.74 -0.70 11.56
N THR A 145 18.92 -0.45 12.85
CA THR A 145 18.06 0.41 13.67
C THR A 145 18.59 1.83 13.55
N THR A 146 17.72 2.79 13.26
CA THR A 146 18.03 4.22 13.18
C THR A 146 17.97 4.86 14.56
N HIS A 147 19.01 5.61 14.95
CA HIS A 147 18.91 6.63 15.98
C HIS A 147 19.66 7.88 15.51
N ASN A 148 18.95 9.00 15.56
CA ASN A 148 19.39 10.32 15.15
C ASN A 148 19.78 11.08 16.43
N THR A 149 21.03 11.49 16.59
CA THR A 149 21.40 12.58 17.52
C THR A 149 22.57 13.35 16.89
N LYS A 150 22.35 14.62 16.55
CA LYS A 150 23.43 15.55 16.22
C LYS A 150 23.43 16.64 17.30
N THR A 151 24.60 16.73 17.92
CA THR A 151 25.02 17.60 19.01
C THR A 151 25.13 19.06 18.60
N GLU A 152 24.85 19.95 19.56
CA GLU A 152 25.10 21.39 19.51
C GLU A 152 26.61 21.71 19.59
N PRO A 153 27.10 22.83 19.00
CA PRO A 153 28.49 23.23 19.08
C PRO A 153 28.76 24.14 20.30
N THR A 154 29.69 23.69 21.16
CA THR A 154 30.32 24.50 22.22
C THR A 154 31.30 25.51 21.61
N THR A 155 31.14 26.78 22.00
CA THR A 155 32.07 27.88 21.74
C THR A 155 33.37 27.69 22.51
N ASN A 156 34.51 28.10 21.93
CA ASN A 156 35.72 28.42 22.69
C ASN A 156 36.57 29.47 21.97
N THR A 157 37.04 30.39 22.83
CA THR A 157 38.11 31.40 22.68
C THR A 157 37.71 32.72 22.03
#